data_AF-A0A379SEM6-F1
#
_entry.id   AF-A0A379SEM6-F1
#
_cell.length_a   1.000
_cell.length_b   1.000
_cell.length_c   1.000
_cell.angle_alpha   90.00
_cell.angle_beta   90.00
_cell.angle_gamma   90.00
#
_symmetry.space_group_name_H-M   'P 1'
#
loop_
_entity.id
_entity.type
_entity.pdbx_description
1 polymer ?
#
loop_
_entity_poly.entity_id
_entity_poly.type
_entity_poly.pdbx_seq_one_letter_code
_entity_poly.pdbx_strand_id
1 'polypeptide(L)' 'MTDITRARRESLRWSLLVALNKSRPYTTSEQLLFDVARSIFPDATKLEVRQELDYLSDRRLTEITKQPSGMWLPT' A
#
# COMPACT_ATOMS: atom_id res chain seq x y z
N MET A 1 26.33 -7.38 -3.75
CA MET A 1 25.05 -8.09 -3.88
C MET A 1 23.93 -7.08 -3.73
N THR A 2 23.19 -6.81 -4.79
CA THR A 2 22.04 -5.90 -4.77
C THR A 2 21.02 -6.44 -3.79
N ASP A 3 20.56 -5.61 -2.86
CA ASP A 3 19.61 -6.00 -1.82
C ASP A 3 18.21 -6.13 -2.43
N ILE A 4 17.94 -7.29 -3.05
CA ILE A 4 16.70 -7.59 -3.79
C ILE A 4 15.45 -7.34 -2.91
N THR A 5 15.57 -7.61 -1.61
CA THR A 5 14.51 -7.38 -0.62
C THR A 5 14.23 -5.89 -0.43
N ARG A 6 15.26 -5.05 -0.46
CA ARG A 6 15.09 -3.60 -0.41
C ARG A 6 14.44 -3.07 -1.69
N ALA A 7 14.92 -3.51 -2.86
CA ALA A 7 14.37 -3.10 -4.15
C ALA A 7 12.88 -3.46 -4.28
N ARG A 8 12.49 -4.64 -3.79
CA ARG A 8 11.08 -5.08 -3.72
C ARG A 8 10.23 -4.14 -2.86
N ARG A 9 10.69 -3.80 -1.65
CA ARG A 9 9.96 -2.89 -0.74
C ARG A 9 9.75 -1.51 -1.33
N GLU A 10 10.81 -0.94 -1.90
CA GLU A 10 10.74 0.38 -2.55
C GLU A 10 9.81 0.36 -3.77
N SER A 11 9.85 -0.71 -4.57
CA SER A 11 8.95 -0.89 -5.73
C SER A 11 7.49 -1.03 -5.32
N LEU A 12 7.20 -1.80 -4.26
CA LEU A 12 5.84 -1.97 -3.74
C LEU A 12 5.29 -0.64 -3.20
N ARG A 13 6.09 0.08 -2.41
CA ARG A 13 5.71 1.39 -1.86
C ARG A 13 5.38 2.40 -2.95
N TRP A 14 6.23 2.47 -3.98
CA TRP A 14 5.98 3.35 -5.12
C TRP A 14 4.67 3.00 -5.84
N SER A 15 4.43 1.70 -6.05
CA SER A 15 3.21 1.23 -6.72
C SER A 15 1.94 1.57 -5.93
N LEU A 16 1.97 1.43 -4.59
CA LEU A 16 0.88 1.82 -3.71
C LEU A 16 0.62 3.33 -3.76
N LEU A 17 1.67 4.15 -3.72
CA LEU A 17 1.55 5.60 -3.81
C LEU A 17 0.94 6.04 -5.16
N VAL A 18 1.34 5.42 -6.27
CA VAL A 18 0.78 5.68 -7.59
C VAL A 18 -0.70 5.27 -7.66
N ALA A 19 -1.06 4.13 -7.09
CA ALA A 19 -2.45 3.67 -7.03
C ALA A 19 -3.32 4.64 -6.23
N LEU A 20 -2.86 5.07 -5.06
CA LEU A 20 -3.52 6.08 -4.22
C LEU A 20 -3.65 7.43 -4.92
N ASN A 21 -2.61 7.87 -5.63
CA ASN A 21 -2.68 9.13 -6.36
C ASN A 21 -3.72 9.07 -7.51
N LYS A 22 -3.87 7.91 -8.15
CA LYS A 22 -4.84 7.71 -9.24
C LYS A 22 -6.29 7.58 -8.76
N SER A 23 -6.52 7.14 -7.52
CA SER A 23 -7.86 6.98 -6.97
C SER A 23 -8.42 8.25 -6.35
N ARG A 24 -7.61 9.29 -6.16
CA ARG A 24 -8.07 10.61 -5.72
C ARG A 24 -9.18 11.15 -6.64
N PRO A 25 -10.22 11.80 -6.08
CA PRO A 25 -10.41 12.17 -4.67
C PRO A 25 -11.07 11.09 -3.80
N TYR A 26 -11.24 9.87 -4.30
CA TYR A 26 -12.03 8.85 -3.63
C TYR A 26 -11.20 8.02 -2.65
N THR A 27 -11.83 7.66 -1.53
CA THR A 27 -11.30 6.65 -0.61
C THR A 27 -11.10 5.34 -1.34
N THR A 28 -9.91 4.77 -1.19
CA THR A 28 -9.55 3.50 -1.81
C THR A 28 -9.77 2.36 -0.82
N SER A 29 -10.18 1.18 -1.30
CA SER A 29 -10.25 -0.01 -0.45
C SER A 29 -8.86 -0.66 -0.31
N GLU A 30 -8.53 -1.16 0.88
CA GLU A 30 -7.34 -1.99 1.10
C GLU A 30 -7.27 -3.15 0.10
N GLN A 31 -8.42 -3.71 -0.27
CA GLN A 31 -8.50 -4.82 -1.22
C GLN A 31 -7.99 -4.42 -2.62
N LEU A 32 -8.33 -3.23 -3.12
CA LEU A 32 -7.80 -2.73 -4.40
C LEU A 32 -6.28 -2.63 -4.37
N LEU A 33 -5.73 -2.08 -3.28
CA LEU A 33 -4.28 -1.93 -3.11
C LEU A 33 -3.57 -3.29 -2.99
N PHE A 34 -4.21 -4.25 -2.34
CA PHE A 34 -3.73 -5.62 -2.28
C PHE A 34 -3.73 -6.30 -3.66
N ASP A 35 -4.77 -6.10 -4.46
CA ASP A 35 -4.85 -6.65 -5.82
C ASP A 35 -3.76 -6.02 -6.73
N VAL A 36 -3.50 -4.72 -6.58
CA VAL A 36 -2.38 -4.04 -7.26
C VAL A 36 -1.04 -4.64 -6.81
N ALA A 37 -0.82 -4.83 -5.51
CA ALA A 37 0.39 -5.47 -5.00
C ALA A 37 0.60 -6.87 -5.58
N ARG A 38 -0.46 -7.69 -5.63
CA ARG A 38 -0.42 -9.04 -6.20
C ARG A 38 -0.20 -9.10 -7.70
N SER A 39 -0.59 -8.06 -8.44
CA SER A 39 -0.33 -7.97 -9.87
C SER A 39 1.16 -7.83 -10.19
N ILE A 40 1.95 -7.28 -9.25
CA ILE A 40 3.39 -7.07 -9.38
C ILE A 40 4.16 -8.21 -8.70
N PHE A 41 3.73 -8.56 -7.48
CA PHE A 41 4.34 -9.58 -6.64
C PHE A 41 3.26 -10.59 -6.22
N PRO A 42 3.14 -11.74 -6.91
CA PRO A 42 2.05 -12.70 -6.67
C PRO A 42 2.00 -13.26 -5.23
N ASP A 43 3.15 -13.29 -4.58
CA ASP A 43 3.37 -13.72 -3.19
C ASP A 43 3.16 -12.60 -2.17
N ALA A 44 2.79 -11.39 -2.60
CA ALA A 44 2.49 -10.27 -1.70
C ALA A 44 1.39 -10.63 -0.70
N THR A 45 1.61 -10.24 0.54
CA THR A 45 0.66 -10.45 1.64
C THR A 45 -0.05 -9.16 2.02
N LYS A 46 -1.26 -9.28 2.59
CA LYS A 46 -1.98 -8.12 3.14
C LYS A 46 -1.19 -7.40 4.23
N LEU A 47 -0.38 -8.15 4.99
CA LEU A 47 0.47 -7.60 6.04
C LEU A 47 1.56 -6.69 5.47
N GLU A 48 2.24 -7.09 4.39
CA GLU A 48 3.24 -6.25 3.72
C GLU A 48 2.62 -4.95 3.20
N VAL A 49 1.44 -5.04 2.58
CA VAL A 49 0.71 -3.84 2.11
C VAL A 49 0.36 -2.92 3.27
N ARG A 50 -0.13 -3.45 4.40
CA ARG A 50 -0.42 -2.66 5.61
C ARG A 50 0.83 -1.98 6.17
N GLN A 51 1.97 -2.68 6.23
CA GLN A 51 3.23 -2.12 6.71
C GLN A 51 3.71 -0.95 5.84
N GLU A 52 3.64 -1.10 4.51
CA GLU A 52 4.04 -0.02 3.60
C GLU A 52 3.04 1.14 3.63
N LEU A 53 1.75 0.88 3.81
CA LEU A 53 0.75 1.93 4.02
C LEU A 53 0.99 2.69 5.32
N ASP A 54 1.26 2.00 6.43
CA ASP A 54 1.63 2.62 7.70
C ASP A 54 2.87 3.52 7.54
N TYR A 55 3.87 3.06 6.79
CA TYR A 55 5.05 3.87 6.49
C TYR A 55 4.70 5.15 5.70
N LEU A 56 3.84 5.04 4.68
CA LEU A 56 3.39 6.19 3.89
C LEU A 56 2.57 7.17 4.74
N SER A 57 1.77 6.65 5.68
CA SER A 57 0.99 7.47 6.62
C SER A 57 1.87 8.19 7.64
N ASP A 58 2.87 7.51 8.21
CA ASP A 58 3.86 8.13 9.11
C ASP A 58 4.63 9.27 8.43
N ARG A 59 4.86 9.15 7.12
CA ARG A 59 5.47 10.20 6.27
C ARG A 59 4.48 11.26 5.77
N ARG A 60 3.21 11.23 6.21
CA ARG A 60 2.13 12.15 5.83
C ARG A 60 1.88 12.22 4.32
N LEU A 61 2.14 11.12 3.61
CA LEU A 61 1.89 11.01 2.16
C LEU A 61 0.46 10.54 1.85
N THR A 62 -0.18 9.87 2.80
CA THR A 62 -1.57 9.38 2.72
C THR A 62 -2.19 9.36 4.12
N GLU A 63 -3.51 9.53 4.20
CA GLU A 63 -4.26 9.36 5.43
C GLU A 63 -4.93 7.99 5.42
N ILE A 64 -4.82 7.24 6.51
CA ILE A 64 -5.43 5.90 6.63
C ILE A 64 -6.47 5.93 7.73
N THR A 65 -7.72 5.72 7.34
CA THR A 65 -8.81 5.46 8.30
C THR A 65 -8.85 3.98 8.62
N LYS A 66 -8.33 3.60 9.80
CA LYS A 66 -8.39 2.23 10.32
C LYS A 66 -9.74 2.03 11.01
N GLN A 67 -10.64 1.27 10.39
CA GLN A 67 -11.93 0.96 11.01
C GLN A 67 -11.79 -0.14 12.08
N PRO A 68 -12.55 -0.08 13.18
CA PRO A 68 -12.56 -1.12 14.22
C PRO A 68 -13.06 -2.48 13.71
N SER A 69 -13.72 -2.53 12.55
CA SER A 69 -14.07 -3.75 11.82
C SER A 69 -12.88 -4.43 11.12
N GLY A 70 -11.68 -3.83 11.16
CA GLY A 70 -10.45 -4.35 10.57
C GLY A 70 -10.17 -3.91 9.13
N MET A 71 -11.04 -3.07 8.55
CA MET A 71 -10.91 -2.53 7.20
C MET A 71 -10.11 -1.23 7.19
N TRP A 72 -9.11 -1.12 6.31
CA TRP A 72 -8.29 0.09 6.15
C TRP A 72 -8.77 0.87 4.93
N LEU A 73 -9.06 2.16 5.14
CA LEU A 73 -9.57 3.07 4.12
C LEU A 73 -8.59 4.24 3.93
N PRO A 74 -7.66 4.16 2.98
CA PRO A 74 -6.80 5.27 2.64
C PRO A 74 -7.49 6.33 1.75
N THR A 75 -7.18 7.60 2.04
CA THR A 75 -7.61 8.81 1.31
C THR A 75 -6.41 9.64 0.84
#